data_AF-A0A498SJI3-F1
#
_entry.id   AF-A0A498SJI3-F1
#
_cell.length_a   1.000
_cell.length_b   1.000
_cell.length_c   1.000
_cell.angle_alpha   90.00
_cell.angle_beta   90.00
_cell.angle_gamma   90.00
#
_symmetry.space_group_name_H-M   'P 1'
#
loop_
_entity.id
_entity.type
_entity.pdbx_description
1 polymer ?
#
loop_
_entity_poly.entity_id
_entity_poly.type
_entity_poly.pdbx_seq_one_letter_code
_entity_poly.pdbx_strand_id
1 'polypeptide(L)'
;MRQIEVKKYSDNDELEFFLDMAINESQRWLEVTCRELFIDRDDFVYSLRYGTHLRKIINKIIPDCFDLSHCRYGKTSRTTRQILAKANIAYTEFEHYIDDEDWISQFLLICLYRLCIPRHLLFLREDLEQFEGFEKPYKVFIDEQYVYICF
;
A
#
# COMPACT_ATOMS: atom_id res chain seq x y z
N MET A 1 -22.43 3.93 39.07
CA MET A 1 -21.69 3.87 37.80
C MET A 1 -22.58 3.19 36.77
N ARG A 2 -23.06 3.89 35.74
CA ARG A 2 -23.73 3.25 34.60
C ARG A 2 -22.64 2.89 33.60
N GLN A 3 -22.47 1.60 33.33
CA GLN A 3 -21.75 1.16 32.13
C GLN A 3 -22.58 1.63 30.93
N ILE A 4 -21.99 2.50 30.11
CA ILE A 4 -22.56 2.86 28.82
C ILE A 4 -22.16 1.74 27.87
N GLU A 5 -23.09 0.86 27.54
CA GLU A 5 -22.94 -0.02 26.38
C GLU A 5 -22.88 0.86 25.13
N VAL A 6 -21.69 0.97 24.55
CA VAL A 6 -21.51 1.58 23.23
C VAL A 6 -22.11 0.62 22.22
N LYS A 7 -23.37 0.89 21.84
CA LYS A 7 -24.09 0.18 20.80
C LYS A 7 -23.39 0.42 19.46
N LYS A 8 -22.60 -0.57 19.01
CA LYS A 8 -21.92 -0.60 17.71
C LYS A 8 -22.97 -0.83 16.61
N TYR A 9 -23.63 0.24 16.17
CA TYR A 9 -24.45 0.24 14.95
C TYR A 9 -23.62 0.82 13.81
N SER A 10 -22.72 0.02 13.25
CA SER A 10 -22.33 0.20 11.86
C SER A 10 -23.31 -0.65 11.07
N ASP A 11 -24.15 -0.02 10.24
CA ASP A 11 -24.93 -0.77 9.29
C ASP A 11 -23.93 -1.35 8.29
N ASN A 12 -23.82 -2.68 8.23
CA ASN A 12 -22.83 -3.38 7.42
C ASN A 12 -22.85 -2.91 5.95
N ASP A 13 -24.04 -2.52 5.47
CA ASP A 13 -24.28 -2.00 4.13
C ASP A 13 -23.62 -0.62 3.88
N GLU A 14 -23.54 0.23 4.90
CA GLU A 14 -22.90 1.54 4.80
C GLU A 14 -21.37 1.41 4.75
N LEU A 15 -20.81 0.48 5.53
CA LEU A 15 -19.38 0.17 5.48
C LEU A 15 -18.98 -0.39 4.11
N GLU A 16 -19.73 -1.35 3.58
CA GLU A 16 -19.49 -1.90 2.24
C GLU A 16 -19.56 -0.81 1.16
N PHE A 17 -20.51 0.12 1.25
CA PHE A 17 -20.58 1.27 0.35
C PHE A 17 -19.31 2.15 0.39
N PHE A 18 -18.79 2.47 1.57
CA PHE A 18 -17.57 3.28 1.69
C PHE A 18 -16.33 2.56 1.15
N LEU A 19 -16.25 1.24 1.32
CA LEU A 19 -15.15 0.46 0.79
C LEU A 19 -15.17 0.41 -0.74
N ASP A 20 -16.32 0.16 -1.33
CA ASP A 20 -16.46 0.17 -2.79
C ASP A 20 -16.14 1.56 -3.34
N MET A 21 -16.57 2.64 -2.68
CA MET A 21 -16.19 4.00 -3.06
C MET A 21 -14.67 4.21 -2.97
N ALA A 22 -14.03 3.81 -1.87
CA ALA A 22 -12.59 3.96 -1.68
C ALA A 22 -11.78 3.16 -2.71
N ILE A 23 -12.22 1.95 -3.06
CA ILE A 23 -11.61 1.11 -4.09
C ILE A 23 -11.74 1.78 -5.45
N ASN A 24 -12.94 2.23 -5.83
CA ASN A 24 -13.18 2.87 -7.12
C ASN A 24 -12.37 4.17 -7.28
N GLU A 25 -12.31 5.00 -6.24
CA GLU A 25 -11.51 6.24 -6.28
C GLU A 25 -10.01 5.94 -6.28
N SER A 26 -9.54 4.93 -5.55
CA SER A 26 -8.14 4.51 -5.56
C SER A 26 -7.72 3.97 -6.93
N GLN A 27 -8.58 3.16 -7.55
CA GLN A 27 -8.38 2.66 -8.91
C GLN A 27 -8.26 3.82 -9.89
N ARG A 28 -9.26 4.71 -9.92
CA ARG A 28 -9.28 5.87 -10.82
C ARG A 28 -8.07 6.78 -10.62
N TRP A 29 -7.67 7.02 -9.38
CA TRP A 29 -6.48 7.82 -9.07
C TRP A 29 -5.21 7.15 -9.61
N LEU A 30 -5.08 5.83 -9.48
CA LEU A 30 -3.94 5.09 -10.01
C LEU A 30 -3.92 5.06 -11.53
N GLU A 31 -5.07 4.95 -12.19
CA GLU A 31 -5.17 4.97 -13.65
C GLU A 31 -4.70 6.29 -14.23
N VAL A 32 -5.20 7.41 -13.67
CA VAL A 32 -4.81 8.76 -14.09
C VAL A 32 -3.34 9.01 -13.79
N THR A 33 -2.90 8.62 -12.60
CA THR A 33 -1.53 8.88 -12.16
C THR A 33 -0.56 8.08 -13.02
N CYS A 34 -0.78 6.78 -13.22
CA CYS A 34 0.11 5.91 -13.98
C CYS A 34 -0.10 5.95 -15.51
N ARG A 35 -1.21 6.55 -15.97
CA ARG A 35 -1.64 6.58 -17.38
C ARG A 35 -1.85 5.17 -17.97
N GLU A 36 -2.38 4.27 -17.16
CA GLU A 36 -2.67 2.88 -17.51
C GLU A 36 -4.06 2.54 -16.98
N LEU A 37 -4.90 1.89 -17.80
CA LEU A 37 -6.27 1.52 -17.40
C LEU A 37 -6.27 0.10 -16.84
N PHE A 38 -7.08 -0.15 -15.82
CA PHE A 38 -7.36 -1.50 -15.36
C PHE A 38 -8.52 -2.11 -16.14
N ILE A 39 -8.45 -3.41 -16.41
CA ILE A 39 -9.53 -4.11 -17.12
C ILE A 39 -10.76 -4.25 -16.20
N ASP A 40 -10.52 -4.64 -14.95
CA ASP A 40 -11.52 -4.86 -13.92
C ASP A 40 -10.89 -4.70 -12.51
N ARG A 41 -11.70 -4.94 -11.47
CA ARG A 41 -11.27 -4.87 -10.06
C ARG A 41 -10.19 -5.90 -9.74
N ASP A 42 -10.21 -7.06 -10.39
CA ASP A 42 -9.25 -8.14 -10.11
C ASP A 42 -7.87 -7.76 -10.67
N ASP A 43 -7.82 -7.18 -11.87
CA ASP A 43 -6.60 -6.61 -12.46
C ASP A 43 -6.02 -5.49 -11.58
N PHE A 44 -6.88 -4.61 -11.06
CA PHE A 44 -6.49 -3.58 -10.10
C PHE A 44 -5.82 -4.17 -8.85
N VAL A 45 -6.51 -5.09 -8.15
CA VAL A 45 -6.01 -5.73 -6.92
C VAL A 45 -4.74 -6.53 -7.20
N TYR A 46 -4.69 -7.27 -8.30
CA TYR A 46 -3.50 -8.00 -8.73
C TYR A 46 -2.32 -7.05 -8.88
N SER A 47 -2.52 -5.89 -9.51
CA SER A 47 -1.45 -4.93 -9.71
C SER A 47 -0.86 -4.33 -8.42
N LEU A 48 -1.69 -4.20 -7.36
CA LEU A 48 -1.26 -3.76 -6.04
C LEU A 48 -0.46 -4.85 -5.33
N ARG A 49 -0.95 -6.10 -5.39
CA ARG A 49 -0.30 -7.27 -4.79
C ARG A 49 1.10 -7.52 -5.32
N TYR A 50 1.34 -7.33 -6.62
CA TYR A 50 2.67 -7.47 -7.21
C TYR A 50 3.49 -6.16 -7.18
N GLY A 51 2.94 -5.12 -6.54
CA GLY A 51 3.59 -3.84 -6.37
C GLY A 51 3.87 -3.10 -7.68
N THR A 52 3.24 -3.50 -8.79
CA THR A 52 3.52 -2.91 -10.11
C THR A 52 3.18 -1.43 -10.12
N HIS A 53 1.97 -1.09 -9.69
CA HIS A 53 1.53 0.31 -9.63
C HIS A 53 2.11 1.05 -8.42
N LEU A 54 2.28 0.38 -7.27
CA LEU A 54 2.90 1.00 -6.09
C LEU A 54 4.35 1.45 -6.37
N ARG A 55 5.15 0.61 -7.04
CA ARG A 55 6.51 0.98 -7.46
C ARG A 55 6.51 2.12 -8.48
N LYS A 56 5.52 2.18 -9.39
CA LYS A 56 5.34 3.31 -10.33
C LYS A 56 5.04 4.62 -9.61
N ILE A 57 4.21 4.60 -8.57
CA ILE A 57 3.93 5.78 -7.73
C ILE A 57 5.21 6.28 -7.07
N ILE A 58 6.01 5.40 -6.47
CA ILE A 58 7.30 5.80 -5.91
C ILE A 58 8.21 6.37 -6.98
N ASN A 59 8.28 5.76 -8.17
CA ASN A 59 9.10 6.28 -9.28
C ASN A 59 8.66 7.65 -9.79
N LYS A 60 7.40 8.04 -9.62
CA LYS A 60 6.92 9.39 -9.92
C LYS A 60 7.40 10.43 -8.91
N ILE A 61 7.52 10.04 -7.65
CA ILE A 61 7.97 10.92 -6.56
C ILE A 61 9.51 10.96 -6.51
N ILE A 62 10.15 9.81 -6.72
CA ILE A 62 11.59 9.57 -6.68
C ILE A 62 11.98 8.93 -8.01
N PRO A 63 12.41 9.73 -9.01
CA PRO A 63 12.70 9.22 -10.35
C PRO A 63 13.66 8.04 -10.36
N ASP A 64 13.29 7.00 -11.11
CA ASP A 64 14.03 5.75 -11.24
C ASP A 64 14.43 5.20 -9.88
N CYS A 65 13.50 5.00 -8.93
CA CYS A 65 13.81 4.38 -7.64
C CYS A 65 13.83 2.85 -7.78
N PHE A 66 12.70 2.29 -8.20
CA PHE A 66 12.54 0.88 -8.57
C PHE A 66 12.86 0.65 -10.04
N ASP A 67 13.43 -0.52 -10.33
CA ASP A 67 13.53 -1.00 -11.70
C ASP A 67 12.20 -1.64 -12.14
N LEU A 68 11.54 -1.02 -13.11
CA LEU A 68 10.29 -1.52 -13.70
C LEU A 68 10.54 -2.36 -14.96
N SER A 69 11.81 -2.56 -15.36
CA SER A 69 12.19 -3.25 -16.58
C SER A 69 12.24 -4.78 -16.42
N HIS A 70 11.17 -5.39 -15.91
CA HIS A 70 11.06 -6.86 -15.81
C HIS A 70 10.87 -7.57 -17.18
N CYS A 71 10.96 -6.88 -18.32
CA CYS A 71 10.64 -7.45 -19.64
C CYS A 71 11.80 -7.45 -20.66
N ARG A 72 13.05 -7.13 -20.27
CA ARG A 72 14.19 -7.22 -21.20
C ARG A 72 15.37 -7.93 -20.56
N TYR A 73 15.58 -9.18 -20.98
CA TYR A 73 16.76 -10.00 -20.73
C TYR A 73 18.05 -9.15 -20.61
N GLY A 74 18.70 -9.21 -19.45
CA GLY A 74 20.09 -8.78 -19.28
C GLY A 74 20.36 -7.47 -18.52
N LYS A 75 19.36 -6.79 -17.95
CA LYS A 75 19.63 -5.73 -16.95
C LYS A 75 19.65 -6.32 -15.54
N THR A 76 20.72 -6.01 -14.81
CA THR A 76 20.83 -6.31 -13.37
C THR A 76 19.67 -5.68 -12.62
N SER A 77 18.85 -6.49 -11.94
CA SER A 77 17.88 -5.98 -10.97
C SER A 77 18.62 -5.08 -9.98
N ARG A 78 18.00 -3.95 -9.62
CA ARG A 78 18.60 -3.09 -8.61
C ARG A 78 18.50 -3.75 -7.25
N THR A 79 19.59 -3.71 -6.51
CA THR A 79 19.62 -4.26 -5.16
C THR A 79 18.85 -3.36 -4.19
N THR A 80 18.34 -3.91 -3.09
CA THR A 80 17.71 -3.19 -1.97
C THR A 80 18.54 -1.98 -1.58
N ARG A 81 19.87 -2.16 -1.45
CA ARG A 81 20.80 -1.08 -1.12
C ARG A 81 20.76 0.07 -2.12
N GLN A 82 20.70 -0.23 -3.42
CA GLN A 82 20.64 0.80 -4.46
C GLN A 82 19.30 1.53 -4.44
N ILE A 83 18.20 0.81 -4.20
CA ILE A 83 16.85 1.36 -4.11
C ILE A 83 16.75 2.32 -2.93
N LEU A 84 17.17 1.89 -1.74
CA LEU A 84 17.10 2.71 -0.52
C LEU A 84 18.05 3.91 -0.56
N ALA A 85 19.26 3.73 -1.10
CA ALA A 85 20.17 4.85 -1.33
C ALA A 85 19.58 5.88 -2.30
N LYS A 86 18.91 5.45 -3.37
CA LYS A 86 18.23 6.34 -4.31
C LYS A 86 17.06 7.08 -3.66
N ALA A 87 16.38 6.43 -2.72
CA ALA A 87 15.36 7.06 -1.89
C ALA A 87 15.92 7.96 -0.78
N ASN A 88 17.25 8.16 -0.70
CA ASN A 88 17.91 8.91 0.36
C ASN A 88 17.60 8.36 1.77
N ILE A 89 17.45 7.03 1.86
CA ILE A 89 17.32 6.32 3.13
C ILE A 89 18.72 5.82 3.48
N ALA A 90 19.21 6.30 4.64
CA ALA A 90 20.47 5.83 5.17
C ALA A 90 20.36 4.34 5.46
N TYR A 91 21.38 3.59 5.06
CA TYR A 91 21.47 2.15 5.24
C TYR A 91 21.27 1.82 6.73
N THR A 92 20.09 1.32 7.09
CA THR A 92 19.78 0.95 8.47
C THR A 92 20.22 -0.50 8.73
N GLU A 93 20.53 -0.83 9.99
CA GLU A 93 20.98 -2.18 10.39
C GLU A 93 19.97 -3.30 10.04
N PHE A 94 18.72 -2.95 9.73
CA PHE A 94 17.64 -3.89 9.38
C PHE A 94 17.72 -4.43 7.95
N GLU A 95 18.46 -3.79 7.04
CA GLU A 95 18.46 -4.10 5.61
C GLU A 95 19.24 -5.35 5.23
N HIS A 96 20.14 -5.85 6.09
CA HIS A 96 20.83 -7.13 5.87
C HIS A 96 19.89 -8.34 5.81
N TYR A 97 18.64 -8.16 6.26
CA TYR A 97 17.60 -9.18 6.24
C TYR A 97 16.60 -9.00 5.08
N ILE A 98 16.74 -7.95 4.27
CA ILE A 98 15.81 -7.63 3.18
C ILE A 98 16.38 -8.14 1.86
N ASP A 99 15.69 -9.11 1.26
CA ASP A 99 15.99 -9.63 -0.07
C ASP A 99 15.84 -8.52 -1.13
N ASP A 100 16.67 -8.55 -2.16
CA ASP A 100 16.59 -7.64 -3.30
C ASP A 100 15.23 -7.78 -4.04
N GLU A 101 14.59 -8.94 -3.95
CA GLU A 101 13.25 -9.20 -4.50
C GLU A 101 12.10 -8.80 -3.55
N ASP A 102 12.39 -8.43 -2.29
CA ASP A 102 11.39 -8.02 -1.30
C ASP A 102 10.98 -6.54 -1.48
N TRP A 103 10.26 -6.29 -2.58
CA TRP A 103 9.78 -4.96 -2.92
C TRP A 103 8.85 -4.35 -1.87
N ILE A 104 8.15 -5.18 -1.07
CA ILE A 104 7.20 -4.71 -0.04
C ILE A 104 7.98 -4.01 1.07
N SER A 105 8.99 -4.69 1.62
CA SER A 105 9.86 -4.13 2.66
C SER A 105 10.55 -2.86 2.16
N GLN A 106 11.06 -2.88 0.92
CA GLN A 106 11.66 -1.70 0.29
C GLN A 106 10.65 -0.54 0.18
N PHE A 107 9.43 -0.79 -0.29
CA PHE A 107 8.38 0.20 -0.43
C PHE A 107 7.98 0.81 0.92
N LEU A 108 7.76 -0.02 1.94
CA LEU A 108 7.35 0.42 3.27
C LEU A 108 8.42 1.29 3.95
N LEU A 109 9.70 0.94 3.79
CA LEU A 109 10.81 1.78 4.27
C LEU A 109 10.83 3.15 3.59
N ILE A 110 10.61 3.19 2.27
CA ILE A 110 10.50 4.45 1.51
C ILE A 110 9.35 5.30 2.03
N CYS A 111 8.17 4.70 2.19
CA CYS A 111 7.01 5.39 2.73
C CYS A 111 7.28 5.95 4.15
N LEU A 112 7.87 5.15 5.03
CA LEU A 112 8.10 5.53 6.41
C LEU A 112 9.18 6.61 6.56
N TYR A 113 10.35 6.38 5.98
CA TYR A 113 11.53 7.21 6.24
C TYR A 113 11.72 8.36 5.24
N ARG A 114 11.29 8.18 3.99
CA ARG A 114 11.47 9.19 2.94
C ARG A 114 10.21 10.02 2.69
N LEU A 115 9.03 9.40 2.76
CA LEU A 115 7.75 10.10 2.58
C LEU A 115 7.10 10.51 3.91
N CYS A 116 7.66 10.10 5.05
CA CYS A 116 7.17 10.41 6.39
C CYS A 116 5.70 10.01 6.60
N ILE A 117 5.26 8.91 5.98
CA ILE A 117 3.90 8.40 6.15
C ILE A 117 3.82 7.73 7.53
N PRO A 118 2.87 8.12 8.40
CA PRO A 118 2.68 7.49 9.70
C PRO A 118 2.46 5.97 9.57
N ARG A 119 3.11 5.20 10.44
CA ARG A 119 3.06 3.73 10.40
C ARG A 119 1.64 3.15 10.47
N HIS A 120 0.72 3.80 11.19
CA HIS A 120 -0.67 3.35 11.31
C HIS A 120 -1.49 3.53 10.02
N LEU A 121 -0.96 4.25 9.02
CA LEU A 121 -1.57 4.40 7.69
C LEU A 121 -0.93 3.46 6.66
N LEU A 122 0.09 2.70 7.05
CA LEU A 122 0.76 1.75 6.17
C LEU A 122 0.19 0.35 6.41
N PHE A 123 0.03 -0.39 5.31
CA PHE A 123 -0.32 -1.79 5.36
C PHE A 123 0.85 -2.64 5.89
N LEU A 124 0.52 -3.80 6.43
CA LEU A 124 1.48 -4.85 6.78
C LEU A 124 1.76 -5.73 5.57
N ARG A 125 2.91 -6.40 5.55
CA ARG A 125 3.29 -7.29 4.44
C ARG A 125 2.22 -8.34 4.19
N GLU A 126 1.69 -8.89 5.27
CA GLU A 126 0.69 -9.96 5.29
C GLU A 126 -0.65 -9.52 4.68
N ASP A 127 -0.96 -8.22 4.70
CA ASP A 127 -2.18 -7.65 4.12
C ASP A 127 -2.22 -7.83 2.59
N LEU A 128 -1.05 -7.86 1.93
CA LEU A 128 -0.94 -8.08 0.49
C LEU A 128 -0.88 -9.57 0.10
N GLU A 129 -0.66 -10.47 1.06
CA GLU A 129 -0.53 -11.90 0.79
C GLU A 129 -1.90 -12.60 0.65
N GLN A 130 -2.94 -12.07 1.30
CA GLN A 130 -4.31 -12.62 1.26
C GLN A 130 -5.13 -12.02 0.11
N PHE A 131 -5.64 -12.88 -0.80
CA PHE A 131 -6.60 -12.47 -1.84
C PHE A 131 -8.02 -12.28 -1.28
N GLU A 132 -8.42 -13.11 -0.31
CA GLU A 132 -9.76 -13.05 0.28
C GLU A 132 -9.86 -11.99 1.38
N GLY A 133 -10.57 -10.91 1.08
CA GLY A 133 -10.77 -9.80 2.01
C GLY A 133 -9.57 -8.87 2.08
N PHE A 134 -9.02 -8.49 0.92
CA PHE A 134 -7.99 -7.45 0.79
C PHE A 134 -8.38 -6.15 1.52
N GLU A 135 -9.67 -5.87 1.62
CA GLU A 135 -10.24 -4.73 2.31
C GLU A 135 -10.33 -4.89 3.84
N LYS A 136 -10.07 -6.08 4.41
CA LYS A 136 -10.18 -6.35 5.87
C LYS A 136 -9.36 -5.38 6.73
N PRO A 137 -8.08 -5.10 6.43
CA PRO A 137 -7.30 -4.14 7.22
C PRO A 137 -7.92 -2.75 7.17
N TYR A 138 -8.47 -2.36 6.01
CA TYR A 138 -9.13 -1.06 5.85
C TYR A 138 -10.49 -1.01 6.55
N LYS A 139 -11.26 -2.11 6.56
CA LYS A 139 -12.48 -2.27 7.40
C LYS A 139 -12.17 -2.02 8.87
N VAL A 140 -11.11 -2.66 9.40
CA VAL A 140 -10.67 -2.46 10.79
C VAL A 140 -10.25 -1.02 11.04
N PHE A 141 -9.47 -0.42 10.12
CA PHE A 141 -9.07 0.98 10.23
C PHE A 141 -10.28 1.92 10.28
N ILE A 142 -11.25 1.78 9.38
CA ILE A 142 -12.47 2.58 9.37
C ILE A 142 -13.22 2.42 10.69
N ASP A 143 -13.43 1.18 11.14
CA ASP A 143 -14.09 0.88 12.42
C ASP A 143 -13.40 1.58 13.59
N GLU A 144 -12.07 1.54 13.64
CA GLU A 144 -11.29 2.21 14.68
C GLU A 144 -11.45 3.74 14.61
N GLN A 145 -11.47 4.33 13.41
CA GLN A 145 -11.63 5.79 13.24
C GLN A 145 -13.06 6.28 13.51
N TYR A 146 -14.10 5.51 13.14
CA TYR A 146 -15.50 5.86 13.42
C TYR A 146 -15.79 5.97 14.92
N VAL A 147 -15.10 5.18 15.75
CA VAL A 147 -15.19 5.29 17.21
C VAL A 147 -14.69 6.66 17.70
N TYR A 148 -13.78 7.33 16.99
CA TYR A 148 -13.26 8.65 17.39
C TYR A 148 -14.02 9.85 16.81
N ILE A 149 -14.80 9.69 15.74
CA ILE A 149 -15.52 10.80 15.08
C ILE A 149 -16.88 11.08 15.77
N CYS A 150 -17.43 10.12 16.50
CA CYS A 150 -18.70 10.27 17.22
C CYS A 150 -18.59 10.83 18.66
N PHE A 151 -17.51 11.53 19.01
CA PHE A 151 -17.32 12.20 20.31
C PHE A 151 -17.40 13.73 20.22
#